data_AF-A0A419EBK4-F1
#
_entry.id   AF-A0A419EBK4-F1
#
_cell.length_a   1.000
_cell.length_b   1.000
_cell.length_c   1.000
_cell.angle_alpha   90.00
_cell.angle_beta   90.00
_cell.angle_gamma   90.00
#
_symmetry.space_group_name_H-M   'P 1'
#
loop_
_entity.id
_entity.type
_entity.pdbx_description
1 polymer ?
#
loop_
_entity_poly.entity_id
_entity_poly.type
_entity_poly.pdbx_seq_one_letter_code
_entity_poly.pdbx_strand_id
1 'polypeptide(L)'
;MEFDWSRVIPIIAGLIALIVGWAIGFFDSKMRADKKIRQAEERSELAIQQAKGEAERAALATQAARAAAEAKPTLPGTTLLRLWLDSSERPALDLDGQHVETNPISETDRKRLLALLTVMRPWIEGRSTAPAPSPTPSSAPAPAMPRPVVPSAPVPVPTPRPLTAAAKDEKPATAINIVAQIDEILQARLARSPLANHAVRITESPEGGVIVWVGLQKFMGASEVTDPEVKAIIQAAISEWEKKYTPGL
;
A
#
# COMPACT_ATOMS: atom_id res chain seq x y z
N MET A 1 34.69 4.94 -89.94
CA MET A 1 33.82 5.60 -88.95
C MET A 1 34.71 6.00 -87.80
N GLU A 2 35.15 7.26 -87.76
CA GLU A 2 35.97 7.75 -86.66
C GLU A 2 35.06 8.04 -85.47
N PHE A 3 35.35 7.41 -84.33
CA PHE A 3 34.55 7.56 -83.12
C PHE A 3 34.93 8.87 -82.44
N ASP A 4 33.97 9.78 -82.32
CA ASP A 4 34.19 11.14 -81.80
C ASP A 4 34.37 11.13 -80.28
N TRP A 5 35.59 10.85 -79.84
CA TRP A 5 35.99 10.77 -78.44
C TRP A 5 35.77 12.08 -77.67
N SER A 6 35.83 13.23 -78.35
CA SER A 6 35.62 14.55 -77.74
C SER A 6 34.22 14.73 -77.16
N ARG A 7 33.22 14.01 -77.68
CA ARG A 7 31.84 14.04 -77.14
C ARG A 7 31.62 13.07 -75.98
N VAL A 8 32.41 12.00 -75.90
CA VAL A 8 32.19 10.89 -74.94
C VAL A 8 32.97 11.08 -73.65
N ILE A 9 34.16 11.68 -73.70
CA ILE A 9 35.01 11.97 -72.53
C ILE A 9 34.27 12.70 -71.39
N PRO A 10 33.51 13.80 -71.63
CA PRO A 10 32.83 14.50 -70.53
C PRO A 10 31.71 13.66 -69.88
N ILE A 11 31.08 12.76 -70.64
CA ILE A 11 30.03 11.87 -70.13
C ILE A 11 30.64 10.81 -69.21
N ILE A 12 31.76 10.21 -69.63
CA ILE A 12 32.51 9.24 -68.82
C ILE A 12 33.01 9.90 -67.53
N ALA A 13 33.56 11.11 -67.61
CA ALA A 13 34.02 11.85 -66.44
C ALA A 13 32.89 12.11 -65.42
N GLY A 14 31.69 12.49 -65.90
CA GLY A 14 30.52 12.66 -65.05
C GLY A 14 30.06 11.35 -64.38
N LEU A 15 30.11 10.23 -65.11
CA LEU A 15 29.76 8.91 -64.58
C LEU A 15 30.75 8.43 -63.50
N ILE A 16 32.05 8.64 -63.72
CA ILE A 16 33.09 8.31 -62.73
C ILE A 16 32.88 9.15 -61.45
N ALA A 17 32.63 10.45 -61.57
CA ALA A 17 32.36 11.30 -60.42
C ALA A 17 31.13 10.84 -59.62
N LEU A 18 30.07 10.41 -60.31
CA LEU A 18 28.86 9.87 -59.67
C LEU A 18 29.12 8.55 -58.95
N ILE A 19 29.90 7.64 -59.54
CA ILE A 19 30.27 6.37 -58.91
C ILE A 19 31.14 6.59 -57.68
N VAL A 20 32.10 7.52 -57.74
CA VAL A 20 32.96 7.87 -56.60
C VAL A 20 32.13 8.49 -55.48
N GLY A 21 31.22 9.42 -55.79
CA GLY A 21 30.29 10.00 -54.81
C GLY A 21 29.39 8.95 -54.15
N TRP A 22 28.88 8.00 -54.94
CA TRP A 22 28.06 6.88 -54.42
C TRP A 22 28.88 5.95 -53.52
N ALA A 23 30.10 5.59 -53.90
CA ALA A 23 30.97 4.71 -53.12
C ALA A 23 31.35 5.34 -51.75
N ILE A 24 31.64 6.64 -51.73
CA ILE A 24 31.93 7.38 -50.49
C ILE A 24 30.71 7.41 -49.56
N GLY A 25 29.52 7.70 -50.09
CA GLY A 25 28.27 7.69 -49.31
C GLY A 25 27.89 6.30 -48.81
N PHE A 26 28.08 5.26 -49.62
CA PHE A 26 27.78 3.88 -49.25
C PHE A 26 28.69 3.37 -48.12
N PHE A 27 29.99 3.69 -48.15
CA PHE A 27 30.93 3.28 -47.11
C PHE A 27 30.64 3.94 -45.76
N ASP A 28 30.27 5.23 -45.77
CA ASP A 28 29.91 5.96 -44.55
C ASP A 28 28.59 5.43 -43.93
N SER A 29 27.60 5.09 -44.75
CA SER A 29 26.34 4.50 -44.29
C SER A 29 26.53 3.11 -43.67
N LYS A 30 27.34 2.26 -44.29
CA LYS A 30 27.66 0.91 -43.76
C LYS A 30 28.36 0.98 -42.40
N MET A 31 29.34 1.87 -42.24
CA MET A 31 30.05 2.06 -40.97
C MET A 31 29.13 2.52 -39.82
N ARG A 32 28.14 3.39 -40.08
CA ARG A 32 27.18 3.83 -39.06
C ARG A 32 26.16 2.76 -38.70
N ALA A 33 25.71 1.98 -39.69
CA ALA A 33 24.79 0.87 -39.46
C ALA A 33 25.42 -0.22 -38.57
N ASP A 34 26.67 -0.60 -38.86
CA ASP A 34 27.42 -1.60 -38.08
C ASP A 34 27.59 -1.17 -36.61
N LYS A 35 27.93 0.11 -36.38
CA LYS A 35 28.03 0.68 -35.02
C LYS A 35 26.71 0.65 -34.27
N LYS A 36 25.60 0.95 -34.94
CA LYS A 36 24.27 0.93 -34.31
C LYS A 36 23.83 -0.48 -33.94
N ILE A 37 24.15 -1.47 -34.76
CA ILE A 37 23.82 -2.87 -34.49
C ILE A 37 24.59 -3.35 -33.26
N ARG A 38 25.91 -3.11 -33.20
CA ARG A 38 26.72 -3.48 -32.03
C ARG A 38 26.25 -2.79 -30.74
N GLN A 39 25.93 -1.50 -30.80
CA GLN A 39 25.40 -0.77 -29.65
C GLN A 39 24.04 -1.30 -29.18
N ALA A 40 23.19 -1.74 -30.12
CA ALA A 40 21.92 -2.36 -29.78
C ALA A 40 22.12 -3.73 -29.13
N GLU A 41 23.07 -4.51 -29.62
CA GLU A 41 23.44 -5.83 -29.08
C GLU A 41 24.00 -5.70 -27.66
N GLU A 42 24.98 -4.82 -27.43
CA GLU A 42 25.55 -4.57 -26.09
C GLU A 42 24.47 -4.10 -25.09
N ARG A 43 23.57 -3.21 -25.51
CA ARG A 43 22.46 -2.76 -24.66
C ARG A 43 21.48 -3.89 -24.35
N SER A 44 21.22 -4.78 -25.31
CA SER A 44 20.35 -5.93 -25.11
C SER A 44 20.97 -6.94 -24.13
N GLU A 45 22.27 -7.20 -24.24
CA GLU A 45 22.99 -8.08 -23.33
C GLU A 45 23.01 -7.51 -21.91
N LEU A 46 23.25 -6.20 -21.76
CA LEU A 46 23.20 -5.55 -20.45
C LEU A 46 21.79 -5.59 -19.85
N ALA A 47 20.74 -5.36 -20.65
CA ALA A 47 19.36 -5.45 -20.19
C ALA A 47 18.99 -6.87 -19.75
N ILE A 48 19.46 -7.90 -20.47
CA ILE A 48 19.25 -9.30 -20.11
C ILE A 48 19.97 -9.63 -18.80
N GLN A 49 21.21 -9.17 -18.61
CA GLN A 49 21.94 -9.39 -17.36
C GLN A 49 21.29 -8.68 -16.17
N GLN A 50 20.81 -7.45 -16.36
CA GLN A 50 20.08 -6.70 -15.33
C GLN A 50 18.77 -7.40 -14.97
N ALA A 51 17.96 -7.77 -15.96
CA ALA A 51 16.71 -8.48 -15.76
C ALA A 51 16.93 -9.82 -15.03
N LYS A 52 18.01 -10.55 -15.35
CA LYS A 52 18.36 -11.79 -14.66
C LYS A 52 18.71 -11.54 -13.19
N GLY A 53 19.53 -10.53 -12.89
CA GLY A 53 19.89 -10.20 -11.52
C GLY A 53 18.70 -9.69 -10.69
N GLU A 54 17.80 -8.92 -11.30
CA GLU A 54 16.55 -8.48 -10.67
C GLU A 54 15.61 -9.66 -10.40
N ALA A 55 15.48 -10.59 -11.35
CA ALA A 55 14.68 -11.79 -11.17
C ALA A 55 15.22 -12.70 -10.06
N GLU A 56 16.53 -12.88 -9.97
CA GLU A 56 17.16 -13.65 -8.87
C GLU A 56 16.93 -12.98 -7.51
N ARG A 57 17.07 -11.65 -7.43
CA ARG A 57 16.77 -10.91 -6.19
C ARG A 57 15.30 -10.98 -5.82
N ALA A 58 14.39 -10.86 -6.79
CA ALA A 58 12.96 -10.98 -6.56
C ALA A 58 12.59 -12.40 -6.10
N ALA A 59 13.21 -13.43 -6.67
CA ALA A 59 13.02 -14.82 -6.25
C ALA A 59 13.53 -15.04 -4.82
N LEU A 60 14.72 -14.53 -4.48
CA LEU A 60 15.26 -14.60 -3.12
C LEU A 60 14.41 -13.81 -2.12
N ALA A 61 13.93 -12.62 -2.48
CA ALA A 61 13.03 -11.83 -1.65
C ALA A 61 11.68 -12.52 -1.42
N THR A 62 11.13 -13.16 -2.45
CA THR A 62 9.90 -13.95 -2.36
C THR A 62 10.10 -15.17 -1.48
N GLN A 63 11.23 -15.88 -1.60
CA GLN A 63 11.58 -16.99 -0.71
C GLN A 63 11.78 -16.51 0.74
N ALA A 64 12.46 -15.39 0.97
CA ALA A 64 12.66 -14.83 2.30
C ALA A 64 11.34 -14.38 2.94
N ALA A 65 10.44 -13.75 2.17
CA ALA A 65 9.11 -13.39 2.63
C ALA A 65 8.27 -14.62 2.97
N ARG A 66 8.35 -15.69 2.17
CA ARG A 66 7.69 -16.96 2.46
C ARG A 66 8.26 -17.63 3.72
N ALA A 67 9.58 -17.66 3.88
CA ALA A 67 10.23 -18.18 5.08
C ALA A 67 9.86 -17.35 6.33
N ALA A 68 9.73 -16.03 6.20
CA ALA A 68 9.27 -15.16 7.28
C ALA A 68 7.78 -15.34 7.61
N ALA A 69 6.94 -15.67 6.62
CA ALA A 69 5.54 -15.99 6.84
C ALA A 69 5.33 -17.39 7.46
N GLU A 70 6.19 -18.36 7.12
CA GLU A 70 6.20 -19.71 7.70
C GLU A 70 6.89 -19.75 9.08
N ALA A 71 7.77 -18.79 9.37
CA ALA A 71 8.33 -18.59 10.70
C ALA A 71 7.22 -18.09 11.65
N LYS A 72 6.60 -19.04 12.36
CA LYS A 72 5.68 -18.78 13.47
C LYS A 72 6.31 -17.70 14.37
N PRO A 73 5.60 -16.60 14.69
CA PRO A 73 6.17 -15.53 15.49
C PRO A 73 6.56 -16.09 16.86
N THR A 74 7.86 -16.32 17.04
CA THR A 74 8.43 -16.66 18.34
C THR A 74 8.42 -15.38 19.15
N LEU A 75 7.27 -15.09 19.76
CA LEU A 75 7.18 -14.08 20.79
C LEU A 75 8.22 -14.42 21.86
N PRO A 76 9.11 -13.48 22.24
CA PRO A 76 10.05 -13.72 23.32
C PRO A 76 9.27 -13.81 24.64
N GLY A 77 8.97 -15.04 25.06
CA GLY A 77 8.24 -15.31 26.30
C GLY A 77 7.69 -16.73 26.37
N THR A 78 7.41 -17.21 27.57
CA THR A 78 6.70 -18.47 27.79
C THR A 78 5.20 -18.23 27.56
N THR A 79 4.58 -18.96 26.62
CA THR A 79 3.14 -18.89 26.39
C THR A 79 2.41 -19.65 27.51
N LEU A 80 1.78 -18.93 28.44
CA LEU A 80 1.07 -19.52 29.58
C LEU A 80 -0.35 -19.98 29.24
N LEU A 81 -1.03 -19.25 28.35
CA LEU A 81 -2.40 -19.54 27.92
C LEU A 81 -2.55 -19.14 26.45
N ARG A 82 -3.01 -20.06 25.60
CA ARG A 82 -3.40 -19.77 24.21
C ARG A 82 -4.76 -20.40 23.96
N LEU A 83 -5.72 -19.60 23.52
CA LEU A 83 -7.05 -20.06 23.14
C LEU A 83 -7.28 -19.67 21.67
N TRP A 84 -7.67 -20.63 20.85
CA TRP A 84 -8.04 -20.38 19.45
C TRP A 84 -9.18 -21.32 19.04
N LEU A 85 -9.81 -21.01 17.92
CA LEU A 85 -10.76 -21.91 17.28
C LEU A 85 -10.00 -22.74 16.25
N ASP A 86 -10.12 -24.06 16.34
CA ASP A 86 -9.61 -24.95 15.30
C ASP A 86 -10.48 -24.87 14.03
N SER A 87 -10.00 -25.43 12.92
CA SER A 87 -10.70 -25.54 11.63
C SER A 87 -12.07 -26.21 11.74
N SER A 88 -12.31 -26.94 12.83
CA SER A 88 -13.59 -27.57 13.17
C SER A 88 -14.49 -26.71 14.07
N GLU A 89 -14.20 -25.42 14.23
CA GLU A 89 -14.88 -24.47 15.13
C GLU A 89 -14.89 -24.90 16.61
N ARG A 90 -13.96 -25.78 16.99
CA ARG A 90 -13.82 -26.24 18.37
C ARG A 90 -12.82 -25.36 19.11
N PRO A 91 -13.11 -24.96 20.36
CA PRO A 91 -12.16 -24.23 21.17
C PRO A 91 -10.99 -25.14 21.52
N ALA A 92 -9.83 -24.79 20.98
CA ALA A 92 -8.54 -25.42 21.24
C ALA A 92 -7.75 -24.57 22.23
N LEU A 93 -7.19 -25.21 23.24
CA LEU A 93 -6.52 -24.58 24.37
C LEU A 93 -5.10 -25.12 24.48
N ASP A 94 -4.08 -24.25 24.49
CA ASP A 94 -2.75 -24.59 25.01
C ASP A 94 -2.59 -23.97 26.39
N LEU A 95 -2.16 -24.78 27.36
CA LEU A 95 -1.69 -24.33 28.67
C LEU A 95 -0.18 -24.56 28.75
N ASP A 96 0.59 -23.53 29.11
CA ASP A 96 2.05 -23.63 29.29
C ASP A 96 2.80 -24.21 28.06
N GLY A 97 2.25 -24.04 26.85
CA GLY A 97 2.81 -24.56 25.60
C GLY A 97 2.45 -26.01 25.27
N GLN A 98 1.60 -26.67 26.07
CA GLN A 98 1.03 -27.99 25.78
C GLN A 98 -0.43 -27.88 25.35
N HIS A 99 -0.78 -28.64 24.31
CA HIS A 99 -2.16 -28.77 23.83
C HIS A 99 -3.00 -29.54 24.84
N VAL A 100 -4.09 -28.92 25.28
CA VAL A 100 -5.05 -29.48 26.24
C VAL A 100 -6.33 -29.84 25.51
N GLU A 101 -6.71 -31.11 25.59
CA GLU A 101 -8.01 -31.55 25.11
C GLU A 101 -9.11 -30.97 26.00
N THR A 102 -9.97 -30.15 25.41
CA THR A 102 -11.06 -29.47 26.14
C THR A 102 -12.26 -30.38 26.41
N ASN A 103 -12.23 -31.63 25.94
CA ASN A 103 -13.32 -32.59 26.09
C ASN A 103 -12.82 -34.05 26.16
N PRO A 104 -12.62 -34.65 27.36
CA PRO A 104 -12.78 -34.07 28.71
C PRO A 104 -11.51 -33.38 29.23
N ILE A 105 -11.66 -32.21 29.85
CA ILE A 105 -10.55 -31.50 30.52
C ILE A 105 -10.08 -32.26 31.77
N SER A 106 -8.76 -32.46 31.91
CA SER A 106 -8.18 -33.09 33.10
C SER A 106 -8.38 -32.22 34.34
N GLU A 107 -8.48 -32.84 35.53
CA GLU A 107 -8.61 -32.11 36.80
C GLU A 107 -7.41 -31.18 37.08
N THR A 108 -6.22 -31.59 36.64
CA THR A 108 -4.98 -30.81 36.76
C THR A 108 -5.04 -29.56 35.88
N ASP A 109 -5.48 -29.71 34.63
CA ASP A 109 -5.59 -28.62 33.66
C ASP A 109 -6.68 -27.62 34.08
N ARG A 110 -7.79 -28.14 34.61
CA ARG A 110 -8.86 -27.31 35.19
C ARG A 110 -8.35 -26.46 36.35
N LYS A 111 -7.56 -27.03 37.27
CA LYS A 111 -6.96 -26.29 38.39
C LYS A 111 -5.99 -25.22 37.89
N ARG A 112 -5.17 -25.53 36.88
CA ARG A 112 -4.22 -24.60 36.26
C ARG A 112 -4.93 -23.43 35.59
N LEU A 113 -5.98 -23.70 34.81
CA LEU A 113 -6.79 -22.69 34.16
C LEU A 113 -7.46 -21.74 35.16
N LEU A 114 -8.00 -22.27 36.27
CA LEU A 114 -8.58 -21.45 37.35
C LEU A 114 -7.54 -20.55 38.04
N ALA A 115 -6.32 -21.05 38.22
CA ALA A 115 -5.23 -20.25 38.76
C ALA A 115 -4.87 -19.10 37.81
N LEU A 116 -4.76 -19.37 36.51
CA LEU A 116 -4.53 -18.36 35.48
C LEU A 116 -5.66 -17.32 35.43
N LEU A 117 -6.92 -17.75 35.50
CA LEU A 117 -8.08 -16.85 35.57
C LEU A 117 -8.01 -15.92 36.79
N THR A 118 -7.51 -16.42 37.93
CA THR A 118 -7.31 -15.61 39.14
C THR A 118 -6.24 -14.54 38.94
N VAL A 119 -5.15 -14.86 38.24
CA VAL A 119 -4.08 -13.92 37.90
C VAL A 119 -4.56 -12.85 36.91
N MET A 120 -5.39 -13.23 35.94
CA MET A 120 -5.92 -12.31 34.92
C MET A 120 -7.12 -11.49 35.40
N ARG A 121 -7.80 -11.90 36.48
CA ARG A 121 -8.99 -11.22 37.03
C ARG A 121 -8.81 -9.71 37.23
N PRO A 122 -7.70 -9.19 37.79
CA PRO A 122 -7.52 -7.74 37.98
C PRO A 122 -7.56 -6.96 36.67
N TRP A 123 -7.06 -7.54 35.57
CA TRP A 123 -7.09 -6.94 34.24
C TRP A 123 -8.49 -6.96 33.63
N ILE A 124 -9.25 -8.04 33.85
CA ILE A 124 -10.63 -8.21 33.35
C ILE A 124 -11.61 -7.30 34.12
N GLU A 125 -11.38 -7.10 35.42
CA GLU A 125 -12.22 -6.26 36.30
C GLU A 125 -11.88 -4.76 36.22
N GLY A 126 -10.94 -4.35 35.36
CA GLY A 126 -10.53 -2.94 35.20
C GLY A 126 -9.73 -2.38 36.39
N ARG A 127 -9.30 -3.23 37.33
CA ARG A 127 -8.44 -2.84 38.45
C ARG A 127 -6.99 -3.07 38.03
N SER A 128 -6.49 -2.12 37.25
CA SER A 128 -5.06 -1.99 37.02
C SER A 128 -4.37 -1.84 38.38
N THR A 129 -3.64 -2.86 38.84
CA THR A 129 -2.61 -2.74 39.88
C THR A 129 -1.36 -2.06 39.30
N ALA A 130 -1.54 -1.03 38.48
CA ALA A 130 -0.49 -0.06 38.25
C ALA A 130 -0.37 0.77 39.54
N PRO A 131 0.83 0.86 40.16
CA PRO A 131 1.05 1.80 41.25
C PRO A 131 0.69 3.20 40.74
N ALA A 132 -0.21 3.88 41.44
CA ALA A 132 -0.58 5.25 41.13
C ALA A 132 0.71 6.10 41.03
N PRO A 133 0.90 6.90 39.97
CA PRO A 133 1.98 7.86 39.96
C PRO A 133 1.76 8.81 41.15
N SER A 134 2.73 8.83 42.07
CA SER A 134 2.77 9.78 43.17
C SER A 134 2.52 11.19 42.63
N PRO A 135 1.70 12.02 43.30
CA PRO A 135 1.50 13.39 42.87
C PRO A 135 2.83 14.13 42.93
N THR A 136 3.39 14.48 41.78
CA THR A 136 4.51 15.40 41.68
C THR A 136 4.07 16.73 42.31
N PRO A 137 4.80 17.29 43.29
CA PRO A 137 4.46 18.60 43.82
C PRO A 137 4.55 19.63 42.69
N SER A 138 3.41 20.27 42.43
CA SER A 138 3.25 21.44 41.58
C SER A 138 4.26 22.50 41.99
N SER A 139 5.38 22.59 41.25
CA SER A 139 6.30 23.70 41.40
C SER A 139 5.65 24.96 40.86
N ALA A 140 5.66 25.97 41.72
CA ALA A 140 5.20 27.35 41.61
C ALA A 140 5.31 28.02 40.21
N PRO A 141 4.48 29.06 39.97
CA PRO A 141 4.36 29.73 38.69
C PRO A 141 5.64 30.52 38.35
N ALA A 142 6.22 30.24 37.19
CA ALA A 142 7.27 31.08 36.61
C ALA A 142 6.64 32.38 36.06
N PRO A 143 7.23 33.56 36.35
CA PRO A 143 6.69 34.85 35.94
C PRO A 143 6.69 35.03 34.42
N ALA A 144 5.60 35.60 33.91
CA ALA A 144 5.42 35.98 32.52
C ALA A 144 6.49 36.99 32.09
N MET A 145 7.34 36.60 31.13
CA MET A 145 8.08 37.56 30.32
C MET A 145 7.23 37.97 29.11
N PRO A 146 7.23 39.25 28.73
CA PRO A 146 6.38 39.76 27.65
C PRO A 146 6.83 39.23 26.29
N ARG A 147 5.87 38.68 25.54
CA ARG A 147 6.05 38.27 24.14
C ARG A 147 6.15 39.53 23.27
N PRO A 148 7.22 39.74 22.49
CA PRO A 148 7.20 40.76 21.44
C PRO A 148 6.23 40.30 20.35
N VAL A 149 5.22 41.12 20.10
CA VAL A 149 4.38 41.05 18.90
C VAL A 149 5.26 41.34 17.68
N VAL A 150 5.40 40.37 16.79
CA VAL A 150 5.94 40.60 15.44
C VAL A 150 4.81 40.43 14.42
N PRO A 151 4.65 41.35 13.45
CA PRO A 151 3.48 41.40 12.57
C PRO A 151 3.52 40.32 11.49
N SER A 152 2.34 39.82 11.12
CA SER A 152 2.12 38.94 9.98
C SER A 152 2.64 39.55 8.68
N ALA A 153 3.58 38.85 8.03
CA ALA A 153 3.90 39.06 6.63
C ALA A 153 3.26 37.93 5.79
N PRO A 154 2.70 38.23 4.61
CA PRO A 154 1.99 37.26 3.78
C PRO A 154 2.97 36.34 3.04
N VAL A 155 2.81 35.03 3.21
CA VAL A 155 3.51 34.02 2.40
C VAL A 155 2.77 33.84 1.07
N PRO A 156 3.48 33.81 -0.09
CA PRO A 156 2.87 33.78 -1.40
C PRO A 156 2.30 32.40 -1.74
N VAL A 157 1.18 32.45 -2.46
CA VAL A 157 0.46 31.33 -3.07
C VAL A 157 1.37 30.63 -4.10
N PRO A 158 1.56 29.30 -4.04
CA PRO A 158 1.96 28.54 -5.22
C PRO A 158 0.72 27.98 -5.92
N THR A 159 0.57 28.37 -7.17
CA THR A 159 -0.38 27.87 -8.16
C THR A 159 -0.27 26.34 -8.28
N PRO A 160 -1.38 25.58 -8.34
CA PRO A 160 -1.32 24.14 -8.57
C PRO A 160 -0.95 23.84 -10.03
N ARG A 161 0.08 23.00 -10.21
CA ARG A 161 0.42 22.38 -11.49
C ARG A 161 -0.38 21.06 -11.60
N PRO A 162 -1.02 20.75 -12.74
CA PRO A 162 -1.79 19.52 -12.88
C PRO A 162 -0.84 18.34 -13.12
N LEU A 163 -0.91 17.33 -12.25
CA LEU A 163 -0.28 16.03 -12.50
C LEU A 163 -1.39 14.98 -12.55
N THR A 164 -1.65 14.59 -13.79
CA THR A 164 -2.38 13.39 -14.19
C THR A 164 -1.69 12.11 -13.73
N ALA A 165 -2.52 11.22 -13.18
CA ALA A 165 -2.59 9.79 -13.44
C ALA A 165 -1.53 8.81 -12.85
N ALA A 166 -2.08 7.91 -12.03
CA ALA A 166 -1.96 6.45 -12.09
C ALA A 166 -0.80 5.74 -11.34
N ALA A 167 -1.19 5.15 -10.20
CA ALA A 167 -0.86 3.78 -9.79
C ALA A 167 -2.05 3.38 -8.88
N LYS A 168 -3.06 2.64 -9.35
CA LYS A 168 -3.09 1.22 -9.73
C LYS A 168 -2.39 0.35 -8.68
N ASP A 169 -3.05 0.22 -7.54
CA ASP A 169 -2.77 -0.85 -6.59
C ASP A 169 -3.81 -1.95 -6.76
N GLU A 170 -3.27 -3.15 -6.85
CA GLU A 170 -3.88 -4.35 -7.33
C GLU A 170 -4.59 -5.07 -6.17
N LYS A 171 -5.90 -5.21 -6.34
CA LYS A 171 -6.82 -6.16 -5.72
C LYS A 171 -6.17 -7.41 -5.09
N PRO A 172 -6.56 -7.75 -3.85
CA PRO A 172 -6.91 -9.12 -3.50
C PRO A 172 -8.44 -9.25 -3.45
N ALA A 173 -8.99 -10.02 -4.37
CA ALA A 173 -10.30 -10.64 -4.20
C ALA A 173 -10.06 -11.74 -3.15
N THR A 174 -10.77 -11.81 -2.03
CA THR A 174 -12.11 -12.42 -2.00
C THR A 174 -12.70 -12.19 -0.60
N ALA A 175 -13.44 -11.10 -0.43
CA ALA A 175 -14.56 -10.99 0.52
C ALA A 175 -15.57 -10.06 -0.15
N ILE A 176 -16.67 -10.65 -0.61
CA ILE A 176 -17.56 -10.04 -1.60
C ILE A 176 -18.47 -9.04 -0.87
N ASN A 177 -18.08 -7.77 -0.98
CA ASN A 177 -18.87 -6.78 -1.72
C ASN A 177 -20.12 -6.20 -1.03
N ILE A 178 -20.08 -5.89 0.27
CA ILE A 178 -21.10 -5.01 0.89
C ILE A 178 -20.55 -3.63 1.19
N VAL A 179 -19.38 -3.57 1.84
CA VAL A 179 -18.69 -2.32 2.16
C VAL A 179 -18.24 -1.60 0.90
N ALA A 180 -17.77 -2.33 -0.10
CA ALA A 180 -17.41 -1.78 -1.40
C ALA A 180 -18.62 -1.21 -2.17
N GLN A 181 -19.81 -1.82 -2.05
CA GLN A 181 -21.04 -1.28 -2.66
C GLN A 181 -21.50 -0.01 -1.97
N ILE A 182 -21.42 0.02 -0.63
CA ILE A 182 -21.73 1.22 0.15
C ILE A 182 -20.74 2.34 -0.18
N ASP A 183 -19.44 2.04 -0.34
CA ASP A 183 -18.44 3.01 -0.78
C ASP A 183 -18.74 3.54 -2.18
N GLU A 184 -19.15 2.72 -3.14
CA GLU A 184 -19.53 3.21 -4.49
C GLU A 184 -20.68 4.23 -4.44
N ILE A 185 -21.70 3.96 -3.62
CA ILE A 185 -22.84 4.86 -3.40
C ILE A 185 -22.38 6.14 -2.68
N LEU A 186 -21.47 6.01 -1.72
CA LEU A 186 -20.86 7.13 -1.02
C LEU A 186 -20.09 8.04 -1.97
N GLN A 187 -19.21 7.48 -2.81
CA GLN A 187 -18.41 8.22 -3.78
C GLN A 187 -19.30 8.96 -4.77
N ALA A 188 -20.38 8.33 -5.25
CA ALA A 188 -21.36 8.97 -6.13
C ALA A 188 -22.06 10.16 -5.47
N ARG A 189 -22.30 10.12 -4.16
CA ARG A 189 -22.86 11.24 -3.38
C ARG A 189 -21.84 12.32 -3.07
N LEU A 190 -20.61 11.94 -2.72
CA LEU A 190 -19.50 12.87 -2.50
C LEU A 190 -19.19 13.67 -3.76
N ALA A 191 -19.24 13.05 -4.94
CA ALA A 191 -19.05 13.72 -6.23
C ALA A 191 -20.12 14.79 -6.54
N ARG A 192 -21.31 14.68 -5.93
CA ARG A 192 -22.41 15.66 -6.06
C ARG A 192 -22.46 16.65 -4.90
N SER A 193 -21.58 16.51 -3.91
CA SER A 193 -21.53 17.33 -2.71
C SER A 193 -20.32 18.29 -2.74
N PRO A 194 -20.40 19.48 -2.10
CA PRO A 194 -19.24 20.35 -1.92
C PRO A 194 -18.09 19.70 -1.13
N LEU A 195 -18.34 18.55 -0.50
CA LEU A 195 -17.32 17.73 0.18
C LEU A 195 -16.45 16.89 -0.77
N ALA A 196 -16.54 17.05 -2.08
CA ALA A 196 -15.65 16.39 -3.05
C ALA A 196 -14.14 16.63 -2.79
N ASN A 197 -13.79 17.69 -2.06
CA ASN A 197 -12.42 17.97 -1.62
C ASN A 197 -11.95 17.15 -0.42
N HIS A 198 -12.89 16.51 0.31
CA HIS A 198 -12.57 15.58 1.38
C HIS A 198 -12.48 14.18 0.77
N ALA A 199 -11.26 13.62 0.69
CA ALA A 199 -11.04 12.26 0.21
C ALA A 199 -11.58 11.25 1.23
N VAL A 200 -12.91 11.10 1.29
CA VAL A 200 -13.61 10.17 2.17
C VAL A 200 -13.74 8.84 1.45
N ARG A 201 -13.34 7.73 2.08
CA ARG A 201 -13.49 6.36 1.55
C ARG A 201 -13.81 5.39 2.67
N ILE A 202 -14.60 4.38 2.37
CA ILE A 202 -14.95 3.31 3.31
C ILE A 202 -14.30 2.02 2.84
N THR A 203 -13.64 1.34 3.76
CA THR A 203 -12.95 0.06 3.54
C THR A 203 -13.29 -0.92 4.64
N GLU A 204 -13.33 -2.20 4.31
CA GLU A 204 -13.51 -3.26 5.31
C GLU A 204 -12.23 -3.46 6.12
N SER A 205 -12.36 -3.68 7.43
CA SER A 205 -11.26 -4.04 8.30
C SER A 205 -10.96 -5.53 8.18
N PRO A 206 -9.70 -5.98 8.36
CA PRO A 206 -9.37 -7.40 8.42
C PRO A 206 -10.01 -8.12 9.62
N GLU A 207 -10.59 -7.40 10.57
CA GLU A 207 -11.35 -7.92 11.72
C GLU A 207 -12.87 -7.97 11.44
N GLY A 208 -13.33 -7.65 10.21
CA GLY A 208 -14.74 -7.66 9.82
C GLY A 208 -15.52 -6.38 10.19
N GLY A 209 -14.83 -5.29 10.51
CA GLY A 209 -15.41 -3.98 10.84
C GLY A 209 -15.39 -2.99 9.67
N VAL A 210 -16.03 -1.82 9.85
CA VAL A 210 -16.04 -0.74 8.83
C VAL A 210 -14.99 0.30 9.17
N ILE A 211 -13.98 0.46 8.32
CA ILE A 211 -12.97 1.53 8.44
C ILE A 211 -13.36 2.68 7.51
N VAL A 212 -13.51 3.87 8.09
CA VAL A 212 -13.73 5.10 7.32
C VAL A 212 -12.44 5.90 7.29
N TRP A 213 -12.01 6.30 6.11
CA TRP A 213 -10.93 7.25 5.94
C TRP A 213 -11.49 8.61 5.55
N VAL A 214 -10.96 9.68 6.12
CA VAL A 214 -11.25 11.07 5.75
C VAL A 214 -9.91 11.76 5.49
N GLY A 215 -9.53 11.91 4.23
CA GLY A 215 -8.21 12.41 3.85
C GLY A 215 -7.10 11.45 4.28
N LEU A 216 -6.30 11.89 5.26
CA LEU A 216 -5.21 11.11 5.87
C LEU A 216 -5.59 10.49 7.22
N GLN A 217 -6.77 10.80 7.76
CA GLN A 217 -7.23 10.23 9.03
C GLN A 217 -8.03 8.95 8.81
N LYS A 218 -7.82 7.97 9.70
CA LYS A 218 -8.49 6.68 9.72
C LYS A 218 -9.36 6.59 10.98
N PHE A 219 -10.60 6.17 10.81
CA PHE A 219 -11.59 5.95 11.87
C PHE A 219 -12.07 4.50 11.82
N MET A 220 -12.28 3.87 12.98
CA MET A 220 -12.68 2.46 13.10
C MET A 220 -14.20 2.24 13.04
N GLY A 221 -14.95 3.27 12.62
CA GLY A 221 -16.38 3.18 12.35
C GLY A 221 -16.99 4.48 11.85
N ALA A 222 -18.17 4.40 11.23
CA ALA A 222 -18.92 5.58 10.76
C ALA A 222 -19.35 6.52 11.91
N SER A 223 -19.42 6.01 13.14
CA SER A 223 -19.78 6.80 14.33
C SER A 223 -18.60 7.54 14.97
N GLU A 224 -17.36 7.16 14.67
CA GLU A 224 -16.13 7.79 15.19
C GLU A 224 -15.68 8.99 14.38
N VAL A 225 -16.32 9.25 13.22
CA VAL A 225 -16.00 10.40 12.38
C VAL A 225 -16.40 11.69 13.09
N THR A 226 -15.42 12.55 13.37
CA THR A 226 -15.60 13.84 14.05
C THR A 226 -16.41 14.85 13.22
N ASP A 227 -16.39 14.72 11.90
CA ASP A 227 -17.10 15.61 10.98
C ASP A 227 -18.59 15.23 10.82
N PRO A 228 -19.54 16.08 11.25
CA PRO A 228 -20.97 15.77 11.20
C PRO A 228 -21.49 15.67 9.76
N GLU A 229 -20.94 16.44 8.83
CA GLU A 229 -21.34 16.37 7.42
C GLU A 229 -20.90 15.06 6.75
N VAL A 230 -19.68 14.58 7.06
CA VAL A 230 -19.17 13.30 6.54
C VAL A 230 -20.00 12.15 7.09
N LYS A 231 -20.32 12.17 8.39
CA LYS A 231 -21.19 11.18 9.02
C LYS A 231 -22.59 11.13 8.38
N ALA A 232 -23.17 12.29 8.09
CA ALA A 232 -24.48 12.37 7.44
C ALA A 232 -24.46 11.78 6.02
N ILE A 233 -23.39 12.03 5.25
CA ILE A 233 -23.25 11.47 3.89
C ILE A 233 -23.05 9.95 3.94
N ILE A 234 -22.29 9.44 4.91
CA ILE A 234 -22.09 7.99 5.10
C ILE A 234 -23.39 7.30 5.48
N GLN A 235 -24.15 7.86 6.42
CA GLN A 235 -25.47 7.31 6.79
C GLN A 235 -26.44 7.36 5.61
N ALA A 236 -26.45 8.45 4.84
CA ALA A 236 -27.29 8.55 3.64
C ALA A 236 -26.92 7.50 2.58
N ALA A 237 -25.64 7.20 2.41
CA ALA A 237 -25.17 6.15 1.51
C ALA A 237 -25.58 4.75 1.99
N ILE A 238 -25.47 4.48 3.30
CA ILE A 238 -25.93 3.22 3.90
C ILE A 238 -27.45 3.06 3.73
N SER A 239 -28.25 4.08 4.05
CA SER A 239 -29.71 4.01 3.90
C SER A 239 -30.15 3.85 2.44
N GLU A 240 -29.44 4.44 1.49
CA GLU A 240 -29.69 4.23 0.07
C GLU A 240 -29.33 2.80 -0.36
N TRP A 241 -28.23 2.27 0.15
CA TRP A 241 -27.85 0.88 -0.06
C TRP A 241 -28.90 -0.07 0.53
N GLU A 242 -29.34 0.12 1.78
CA GLU A 242 -30.39 -0.68 2.43
C GLU A 242 -31.69 -0.65 1.62
N LYS A 243 -32.11 0.53 1.15
CA LYS A 243 -33.32 0.67 0.32
C LYS A 243 -33.22 -0.09 -1.01
N LYS A 244 -32.02 -0.16 -1.58
CA LYS A 244 -31.75 -0.76 -2.90
C LYS A 244 -31.51 -2.27 -2.83
N TYR A 245 -30.90 -2.75 -1.75
CA TYR A 245 -30.45 -4.13 -1.60
C TYR A 245 -31.17 -4.91 -0.49
N THR A 246 -32.00 -4.26 0.33
CA THR A 246 -32.85 -4.89 1.35
C THR A 246 -34.26 -4.27 1.38
N PRO A 247 -35.03 -4.32 0.27
CA PRO A 247 -36.41 -3.87 0.29
C PRO A 247 -37.29 -4.91 1.03
N GLY A 248 -37.48 -4.73 2.33
CA GLY A 248 -38.51 -5.46 3.10
C GLY A 248 -38.03 -6.23 4.34
N LEU A 249 -37.21 -5.61 5.19
CA LEU A 249 -37.21 -5.95 6.62
C LEU A 249 -38.24 -5.09 7.36
#